data_AF-A0A9P4GI84-F1
#
_entry.id   AF-A0A9P4GI84-F1
#
_cell.length_a   1.000
_cell.length_b   1.000
_cell.length_c   1.000
_cell.angle_alpha   90.00
_cell.angle_beta   90.00
_cell.angle_gamma   90.00
#
_symmetry.space_group_name_H-M   'P 1'
#
loop_
_entity.id
_entity.type
_entity.pdbx_description
1 polymer ?
#
loop_
_entity_poly.entity_id
_entity_poly.type
_entity_poly.pdbx_seq_one_letter_code
_entity_poly.pdbx_strand_id
1 'polypeptide(L)'
;MNGIRGNDGPENTDHDSTGPNSNGHLVYIGMEPGDRISLRIHIRGSSTARVSRDRKFFVNQQSMTIGYNNNVSRALTAVAELGWFKDIGLFTQICRAQPVPIGPGIAFDNWVSEVLATIVAHHNALWRHNDGTLV
;
A
#
# COMPACT_ATOMS: atom_id res chain seq x y z
N MET A 1 7.17 59.57 5.70
CA MET A 1 6.34 58.37 5.88
C MET A 1 7.25 57.16 5.72
N ASN A 2 7.73 56.60 6.83
CA ASN A 2 8.61 55.43 6.85
C ASN A 2 7.76 54.15 6.79
N GLY A 3 8.20 53.21 5.95
CA GLY A 3 7.50 51.96 5.68
C GLY A 3 7.60 50.90 6.76
N ILE A 4 6.75 49.88 6.64
CA ILE A 4 6.87 48.60 7.33
C ILE A 4 6.60 47.48 6.32
N ARG A 5 7.51 46.50 6.35
CA ARG A 5 7.53 45.22 5.65
C ARG A 5 6.26 44.39 5.87
N GLY A 6 5.83 43.68 4.82
CA GLY A 6 5.16 42.39 4.93
C GLY A 6 5.87 41.42 4.00
N ASN A 7 6.52 40.40 4.57
CA ASN A 7 7.12 39.29 3.82
C ASN A 7 5.97 38.37 3.35
N ASP A 8 5.60 38.44 2.08
CA ASP A 8 4.82 37.36 1.46
C ASP A 8 5.79 36.23 1.09
N GLY A 9 6.15 35.42 2.08
CA GLY A 9 6.73 34.11 1.81
C GLY A 9 5.69 33.24 1.10
N PRO A 10 6.10 32.30 0.22
CA PRO A 10 5.16 31.33 -0.33
C PRO A 10 4.56 30.56 0.84
N GLU A 11 3.27 30.73 1.04
CA GLU A 11 2.46 30.03 2.02
C GLU A 11 2.63 28.53 1.78
N ASN A 12 3.40 27.91 2.67
CA ASN A 12 3.61 26.47 2.76
C ASN A 12 2.25 25.84 3.07
N THR A 13 1.45 25.57 2.05
CA THR A 13 0.25 24.72 2.13
C THR A 13 0.69 23.25 2.20
N ASP A 14 1.51 22.94 3.20
CA ASP A 14 1.97 21.59 3.55
C ASP A 14 1.18 21.02 4.74
N HIS A 15 -0.06 21.50 4.92
CA HIS A 15 -0.97 21.03 5.95
C HIS A 15 -2.36 20.81 5.37
N ASP A 16 -2.53 19.71 4.64
CA ASP A 16 -3.80 19.02 4.71
C ASP A 16 -3.66 17.49 4.75
N SER A 17 -3.09 17.03 5.86
CA SER A 17 -3.23 15.64 6.32
C SER A 17 -4.49 15.48 7.18
N THR A 18 -5.60 16.18 6.88
CA THR A 18 -6.87 15.99 7.60
C THR A 18 -7.86 15.08 6.87
N GLY A 19 -7.47 14.55 5.71
CA GLY A 19 -8.22 13.47 5.08
C GLY A 19 -8.28 12.21 5.99
N PRO A 20 -9.31 11.36 5.86
CA PRO A 20 -9.52 10.17 6.70
C PRO A 20 -8.32 9.18 6.77
N ASN A 21 -7.30 9.38 5.93
CA ASN A 21 -6.22 8.44 5.66
C ASN A 21 -4.85 8.94 6.15
N SER A 22 -4.84 9.91 7.07
CA SER A 22 -3.68 10.72 7.47
C SER A 22 -2.47 9.98 8.05
N ASN A 23 -2.56 8.66 8.29
CA ASN A 23 -1.47 7.85 8.83
C ASN A 23 -1.34 6.45 8.20
N GLY A 24 -2.05 6.16 7.11
CA GLY A 24 -2.07 4.82 6.51
C GLY A 24 -1.34 4.73 5.16
N HIS A 25 -0.95 3.53 4.79
CA HIS A 25 -0.45 3.19 3.46
C HIS A 25 -1.52 2.41 2.69
N LEU A 26 -1.82 2.84 1.47
CA LEU A 26 -2.84 2.20 0.63
C LEU A 26 -2.39 0.78 0.29
N VAL A 27 -3.19 -0.21 0.65
CA VAL A 27 -3.03 -1.61 0.27
C VAL A 27 -3.96 -1.89 -0.90
N TYR A 28 -3.43 -2.43 -1.98
CA TYR A 28 -4.17 -2.60 -3.22
C TYR A 28 -3.61 -3.74 -4.07
N ILE A 29 -4.42 -4.24 -5.00
CA ILE A 29 -4.01 -5.19 -6.03
C ILE A 29 -3.60 -4.40 -7.27
N GLY A 30 -2.34 -4.54 -7.66
CA GLY A 30 -1.80 -3.92 -8.87
C GLY A 30 -1.54 -4.94 -9.96
N MET A 31 -1.84 -4.55 -11.20
CA MET A 31 -1.54 -5.33 -12.39
C MET A 31 -0.37 -4.70 -13.15
N GLU A 32 0.62 -5.52 -13.47
CA GLU A 32 1.75 -5.17 -14.32
C GLU A 32 1.52 -5.64 -15.76
N PRO A 33 2.30 -5.12 -16.74
CA PRO A 33 2.30 -5.64 -18.10
C PRO A 33 2.49 -7.17 -18.12
N GLY A 34 1.70 -7.86 -18.94
CA GLY A 34 1.68 -9.32 -19.03
C GLY A 34 0.82 -10.00 -17.96
N ASP A 35 -0.25 -9.33 -17.51
CA ASP A 35 -1.28 -9.84 -16.60
C ASP A 35 -0.75 -10.36 -15.24
N ARG A 36 0.38 -9.80 -14.80
CA ARG A 36 0.99 -10.16 -13.53
C ARG A 36 0.35 -9.36 -12.40
N ILE A 37 -0.52 -10.02 -11.66
CA ILE A 37 -1.16 -9.47 -10.46
C ILE A 37 -0.24 -9.56 -9.24
N SER A 38 -0.31 -8.55 -8.37
CA SER A 38 0.49 -8.48 -7.16
C SER A 38 -0.23 -7.69 -6.08
N LEU A 39 -0.05 -8.10 -4.82
CA LEU A 39 -0.49 -7.31 -3.68
C LEU A 39 0.56 -6.24 -3.40
N ARG A 40 0.11 -5.01 -3.16
CA ARG A 40 0.98 -3.86 -3.02
C ARG A 40 0.57 -3.01 -1.85
N ILE A 41 1.56 -2.38 -1.23
CA ILE A 41 1.37 -1.31 -0.24
C ILE A 41 2.10 -0.06 -0.72
N HIS A 42 1.33 0.99 -0.96
CA HIS A 42 1.81 2.27 -1.48
C HIS A 42 2.35 3.15 -0.36
N ILE A 43 3.61 3.52 -0.48
CA ILE A 43 4.31 4.38 0.46
C ILE A 43 4.44 5.75 -0.19
N ARG A 44 3.67 6.72 0.32
CA ARG A 44 3.85 8.12 -0.07
C ARG A 44 5.28 8.54 0.27
N GLY A 45 5.99 9.10 -0.71
CA GLY A 45 7.30 9.70 -0.48
C GLY A 45 7.17 10.89 0.48
N SER A 46 8.22 11.17 1.25
CA SER A 46 8.34 12.47 1.92
C SER A 46 8.44 13.58 0.87
N SER A 47 8.13 14.82 1.25
CA SER A 47 8.34 16.00 0.39
C SER A 47 9.77 16.10 -0.17
N THR A 48 10.75 15.53 0.54
CA THR A 48 12.15 15.41 0.12
C THR A 48 12.44 14.24 -0.82
N ALA A 49 11.68 13.14 -0.73
CA ALA A 49 11.75 12.00 -1.62
C ALA A 49 10.64 12.10 -2.67
N ARG A 50 10.93 12.82 -3.78
CA ARG A 50 10.02 13.07 -4.92
C ARG A 50 9.44 11.82 -5.62
N VAL A 51 9.70 10.61 -5.11
CA VAL A 51 9.30 9.36 -5.71
C VAL A 51 8.53 8.54 -4.68
N SER A 52 7.24 8.35 -4.91
CA SER A 52 6.44 7.38 -4.20
C SER A 52 6.86 5.96 -4.59
N ARG A 53 6.84 5.05 -3.62
CA ARG A 53 7.35 3.69 -3.80
C ARG A 53 6.34 2.69 -3.26
N ASP A 54 6.27 1.54 -3.91
CA ASP A 54 5.50 0.42 -3.41
C ASP A 54 6.42 -0.66 -2.86
N ARG A 55 5.90 -1.42 -1.90
CA ARG A 55 6.32 -2.81 -1.72
C ARG A 55 5.35 -3.70 -2.47
N LYS A 56 5.90 -4.67 -3.19
CA LYS A 56 5.18 -5.62 -4.03
C LYS A 56 5.38 -7.03 -3.52
N PHE A 57 4.28 -7.78 -3.47
CA PHE A 57 4.22 -9.18 -3.07
C PHE A 57 3.50 -9.99 -4.15
N PHE A 58 3.99 -11.19 -4.42
CA PHE A 58 3.37 -12.10 -5.38
C PHE A 58 3.60 -13.54 -4.96
N VAL A 59 2.66 -14.41 -5.30
CA VAL A 59 2.77 -15.84 -5.04
C VAL A 59 3.66 -16.47 -6.11
N ASN A 60 4.75 -17.12 -5.72
CA ASN A 60 5.55 -17.94 -6.61
C ASN A 60 5.23 -19.42 -6.36
N GLN A 61 4.38 -19.99 -7.20
CA GLN A 61 3.99 -21.40 -7.11
C GLN A 61 5.10 -22.38 -7.51
N GLN A 62 6.10 -21.96 -8.29
CA GLN A 62 7.20 -22.84 -8.69
C GLN A 62 8.16 -23.07 -7.53
N SER A 63 8.52 -22.01 -6.80
CA SER A 63 9.41 -22.10 -5.64
C SER A 63 8.67 -22.29 -4.32
N MET A 64 7.33 -22.29 -4.32
CA MET A 64 6.50 -22.33 -3.13
C MET A 64 6.87 -21.23 -2.12
N THR A 65 7.12 -20.01 -2.61
CA THR A 65 7.47 -18.85 -1.77
C THR A 65 6.67 -17.60 -2.12
N ILE A 66 6.62 -16.65 -1.19
CA ILE A 66 6.13 -15.30 -1.44
C ILE A 66 7.29 -14.43 -1.93
N GLY A 67 7.21 -14.02 -3.19
CA GLY A 67 8.12 -13.05 -3.78
C GLY A 67 7.91 -11.67 -3.18
N TYR A 68 8.99 -10.93 -2.97
CA TYR A 68 8.97 -9.63 -2.31
C TYR A 68 9.95 -8.66 -2.98
N ASN A 69 9.44 -7.51 -3.43
CA ASN A 69 10.24 -6.39 -3.91
C ASN A 69 9.90 -5.14 -3.09
N ASN A 70 10.91 -4.51 -2.50
CA ASN A 70 10.72 -3.41 -1.55
C ASN A 70 10.87 -2.00 -2.15
N ASN A 71 11.14 -1.93 -3.44
CA ASN A 71 11.46 -0.69 -4.13
C ASN A 71 10.98 -0.73 -5.58
N VAL A 72 9.66 -0.76 -5.77
CA VAL A 72 9.08 -0.70 -7.12
C VAL A 72 8.23 0.55 -7.29
N SER A 73 8.15 1.04 -8.52
CA SER A 73 7.21 2.11 -8.87
C SER A 73 5.77 1.64 -8.68
N ARG A 74 4.87 2.60 -8.51
CA ARG A 74 3.43 2.35 -8.45
C ARG A 74 3.00 1.51 -9.66
N ALA A 75 2.06 0.57 -9.45
CA ALA A 75 1.50 -0.19 -10.57
C ALA A 75 0.88 0.78 -11.57
N LEU A 76 0.98 0.47 -12.87
CA LEU A 76 0.33 1.24 -13.91
C LEU A 76 -1.20 1.21 -13.72
N THR A 77 -1.72 0.05 -13.32
CA THR A 77 -3.16 -0.16 -13.08
C THR A 77 -3.38 -0.72 -11.68
N ALA A 78 -4.20 -0.02 -10.89
CA ALA A 78 -4.79 -0.58 -9.68
C ALA A 78 -6.10 -1.30 -10.05
N VAL A 79 -6.19 -2.59 -9.72
CA VAL A 79 -7.36 -3.43 -10.02
C VAL A 79 -8.36 -3.41 -8.87
N ALA A 80 -7.87 -3.32 -7.63
CA ALA A 80 -8.71 -3.19 -6.44
C ALA A 80 -7.96 -2.46 -5.33
N GLU A 81 -8.60 -1.48 -4.71
CA GLU A 81 -8.11 -0.83 -3.48
C GLU A 81 -8.74 -1.50 -2.27
N LEU A 82 -7.93 -2.22 -1.48
CA LEU A 82 -8.41 -3.10 -0.42
C LEU A 82 -8.61 -2.35 0.91
N GLY A 83 -7.78 -1.35 1.17
CA GLY A 83 -7.79 -0.63 2.44
C GLY A 83 -6.48 0.09 2.71
N TRP A 84 -6.30 0.51 3.94
CA TRP A 84 -5.14 1.26 4.41
C TRP A 84 -4.56 0.55 5.62
N PHE A 85 -3.24 0.33 5.61
CA PHE A 85 -2.53 -0.28 6.72
C PHE A 85 -1.43 0.64 7.24
N LYS A 86 -1.36 0.83 8.56
CA LYS A 86 -0.46 1.80 9.19
C LYS A 86 1.01 1.38 9.18
N ASP A 87 1.31 0.11 9.39
CA ASP A 87 2.68 -0.36 9.62
C ASP A 87 3.19 -1.19 8.44
N ILE A 88 4.10 -0.62 7.65
CA ILE A 88 4.65 -1.28 6.47
C ILE A 88 5.52 -2.50 6.85
N GLY A 89 6.26 -2.41 7.96
CA GLY A 89 7.14 -3.48 8.45
C GLY A 89 6.34 -4.71 8.83
N LEU A 90 5.33 -4.50 9.66
CA LEU A 90 4.41 -5.55 10.07
C LEU A 90 3.62 -6.12 8.90
N PHE A 91 3.10 -5.28 7.99
CA PHE A 91 2.42 -5.75 6.78
C PHE A 91 3.31 -6.68 5.94
N THR A 92 4.59 -6.31 5.81
CA THR A 92 5.57 -7.12 5.08
C THR A 92 5.81 -8.46 5.77
N GLN A 93 5.89 -8.48 7.10
CA GLN A 93 6.02 -9.71 7.86
C GLN A 93 4.79 -10.60 7.68
N ILE A 94 3.57 -10.06 7.81
CA ILE A 94 2.32 -10.81 7.62
C ILE A 94 2.30 -11.45 6.24
N CYS A 95 2.51 -10.66 5.17
CA CYS A 95 2.49 -11.17 3.79
C CYS A 95 3.48 -12.33 3.59
N ARG A 96 4.69 -12.22 4.14
CA ARG A 96 5.74 -13.24 3.98
C ARG A 96 5.57 -14.46 4.89
N ALA A 97 4.83 -14.33 5.97
CA ALA A 97 4.53 -15.42 6.89
C ALA A 97 3.38 -16.31 6.40
N GLN A 98 2.53 -15.81 5.50
CA GLN A 98 1.45 -16.61 4.94
C GLN A 98 1.99 -17.73 4.04
N PRO A 99 1.47 -18.96 4.18
CA PRO A 99 1.83 -20.06 3.31
C PRO A 99 1.39 -19.79 1.87
N VAL A 100 2.11 -20.35 0.90
CA VAL A 100 1.66 -20.36 -0.51
C VAL A 100 0.51 -21.35 -0.65
N PRO A 101 -0.69 -20.92 -1.07
CA PRO A 101 -1.80 -21.84 -1.28
C PRO A 101 -1.49 -22.86 -2.38
N ILE A 102 -1.83 -24.12 -2.12
CA ILE A 102 -1.69 -25.22 -3.06
C ILE A 102 -3.00 -25.34 -3.84
N GLY A 103 -2.94 -25.25 -5.16
CA GLY A 103 -4.10 -25.46 -6.03
C GLY A 103 -4.03 -24.66 -7.33
N PRO A 104 -4.70 -25.13 -8.40
CA PRO A 104 -4.74 -24.42 -9.68
C PRO A 104 -5.61 -23.16 -9.60
N GLY A 105 -5.20 -22.09 -10.27
CA GLY A 105 -6.06 -20.98 -10.70
C GLY A 105 -6.48 -19.93 -9.67
N ILE A 106 -6.42 -20.21 -8.37
CA ILE A 106 -6.91 -19.28 -7.31
C ILE A 106 -5.89 -19.00 -6.20
N ALA A 107 -4.63 -19.39 -6.38
CA ALA A 107 -3.64 -19.31 -5.32
C ALA A 107 -3.32 -17.87 -4.87
N PHE A 108 -3.38 -16.89 -5.77
CA PHE A 108 -3.17 -15.50 -5.41
C PHE A 108 -4.33 -14.95 -4.56
N ASP A 109 -5.58 -15.14 -5.01
CA ASP A 109 -6.76 -14.61 -4.30
C ASP A 109 -6.94 -15.26 -2.94
N ASN A 110 -6.71 -16.57 -2.83
CA ASN A 110 -6.72 -17.27 -1.55
C ASN A 110 -5.63 -16.72 -0.62
N TRP A 111 -4.41 -16.50 -1.14
CA TRP A 111 -3.33 -15.95 -0.35
C TRP A 111 -3.64 -14.52 0.14
N VAL A 112 -4.18 -13.66 -0.73
CA VAL A 112 -4.63 -12.31 -0.34
C VAL A 112 -5.72 -12.39 0.72
N SER A 113 -6.69 -13.29 0.57
CA SER A 113 -7.77 -13.48 1.54
C SER A 113 -7.23 -13.87 2.92
N GLU A 114 -6.25 -14.77 3.00
CA GLU A 114 -5.59 -15.15 4.26
C GLU A 114 -4.77 -14.01 4.88
N VAL A 115 -4.07 -13.22 4.05
CA VAL A 115 -3.38 -12.00 4.51
C VAL A 115 -4.38 -11.04 5.16
N LEU A 116 -5.50 -10.75 4.49
CA LEU A 116 -6.52 -9.84 4.99
C LEU A 116 -7.21 -10.40 6.24
N ALA A 117 -7.52 -11.69 6.27
CA ALA A 117 -8.09 -12.35 7.43
C ALA A 117 -7.16 -12.25 8.65
N THR A 118 -5.86 -12.47 8.46
CA THR A 118 -4.84 -12.32 9.52
C THR A 118 -4.77 -10.88 10.02
N ILE A 119 -4.80 -9.91 9.11
CA ILE A 119 -4.81 -8.47 9.45
C ILE A 119 -6.04 -8.14 10.31
N VAL A 120 -7.23 -8.56 9.89
CA VAL A 120 -8.48 -8.28 10.61
C VAL A 120 -8.52 -9.01 11.96
N ALA A 121 -8.06 -10.25 12.03
CA ALA A 121 -8.09 -11.04 13.27
C ALA A 121 -7.11 -10.54 14.33
N HIS A 122 -5.90 -10.13 13.93
CA HIS A 122 -4.80 -9.86 14.87
C HIS A 122 -4.33 -8.41 14.91
N HIS A 123 -4.64 -7.63 13.89
CA HIS A 123 -4.08 -6.28 13.68
C HIS A 123 -5.15 -5.25 13.25
N ASN A 124 -6.41 -5.47 13.60
CA ASN A 124 -7.54 -4.61 13.20
C ASN A 124 -7.32 -3.12 13.53
N ALA A 125 -6.67 -2.82 14.65
CA ALA A 125 -6.38 -1.43 15.05
C ALA A 125 -5.45 -0.68 14.07
N LEU A 126 -4.73 -1.41 13.21
CA LEU A 126 -3.81 -0.88 12.20
C LEU A 126 -4.41 -0.90 10.80
N TRP A 127 -5.58 -1.51 10.63
CA TRP A 127 -6.26 -1.69 9.36
C TRP A 127 -7.48 -0.79 9.28
N ARG A 128 -7.66 -0.20 8.10
CA ARG A 128 -8.89 0.47 7.72
C ARG A 128 -9.33 -0.10 6.38
N HIS A 129 -10.45 -0.80 6.37
CA HIS A 129 -11.03 -1.32 5.15
C HIS A 129 -11.45 -0.19 4.20
N ASN A 130 -11.34 -0.42 2.90
CA ASN A 130 -11.89 0.50 1.91
C ASN A 130 -13.30 0.03 1.52
N ASP A 131 -14.33 0.74 1.98
CA ASP A 131 -15.73 0.35 1.78
C ASP A 131 -16.27 0.71 0.37
N GLY A 132 -15.39 0.83 -0.62
CA GLY A 132 -15.77 1.02 -2.02
C GLY A 132 -16.06 2.45 -2.45
N THR A 133 -15.66 3.48 -1.69
CA THR A 133 -15.64 4.85 -2.21
C THR A 133 -14.35 5.05 -3.01
N LEU A 134 -14.42 4.73 -4.30
CA LEU A 134 -13.53 5.31 -5.30
C LEU A 134 -13.66 6.84 -5.16
N VAL A 135 -12.59 7.50 -4.70
CA VAL A 135 -12.47 8.96 -4.70
C VAL A 135 -11.79 9.39 -5.98
#